data_AF-A0A2D5QRU7-F1
#
_entry.id   AF-A0A2D5QRU7-F1
#
_cell.length_a   1.000
_cell.length_b   1.000
_cell.length_c   1.000
_cell.angle_alpha   90.00
_cell.angle_beta   90.00
_cell.angle_gamma   90.00
#
_symmetry.space_group_name_H-M   'P 1'
#
loop_
_entity.id
_entity.type
_entity.pdbx_description
1 polymer ?
#
loop_
_entity_poly.entity_id
_entity_poly.type
_entity_poly.pdbx_seq_one_letter_code
_entity_poly.pdbx_strand_id
1 'polypeptide(L)'
;MMSSRDLKDTLKYVFIILAFALLGSACGSRSALQELIETDGRLHVKQDMCQANPLPTSKHKFKELLDQVVSKRKTGETGVYILEDGGGALAARGWLTRQAKESIDIQYFIFSGDHVGLIALQELIKASQRGVKVRLLVDDLLHDGDAQILLA
;
A
#
# COMPACT_ATOMS: atom_id res chain seq x y z
N MET A 1 61.29 23.36 -13.06
CA MET A 1 60.84 23.89 -14.37
C MET A 1 60.18 22.74 -15.12
N MET A 2 58.85 22.75 -15.23
CA MET A 2 58.07 21.68 -15.87
C MET A 2 57.98 21.96 -17.38
N SER A 3 58.25 20.94 -18.21
CA SER A 3 58.37 21.08 -19.68
C SER A 3 57.02 21.36 -20.34
N SER A 4 56.98 22.14 -21.43
CA SER A 4 55.71 22.52 -22.08
C SER A 4 54.95 21.34 -22.72
N ARG A 5 55.60 20.18 -22.84
CA ARG A 5 54.97 18.90 -23.21
C ARG A 5 54.16 18.31 -22.06
N ASP A 6 54.69 18.31 -20.83
CA ASP A 6 53.97 17.82 -19.64
C ASP A 6 52.72 18.65 -19.33
N LEU A 7 52.77 19.96 -19.57
CA LEU A 7 51.61 20.83 -19.33
C LEU A 7 50.43 20.49 -20.26
N LYS A 8 50.71 20.16 -21.53
CA LYS A 8 49.68 19.79 -22.50
C LYS A 8 49.07 18.43 -22.18
N ASP A 9 49.87 17.48 -21.72
CA ASP A 9 49.36 16.15 -21.38
C ASP A 9 48.58 16.19 -20.06
N THR A 10 49.05 16.96 -19.07
CA THR A 10 48.30 17.21 -17.82
C THR A 10 46.96 17.88 -18.11
N LEU A 11 46.90 18.87 -19.02
CA LEU A 11 45.64 19.51 -19.41
C LEU A 11 44.68 18.53 -20.09
N LYS A 12 45.17 17.66 -20.98
CA LYS A 12 44.35 16.63 -21.63
C LYS A 12 43.72 15.68 -20.61
N TYR A 13 44.49 15.23 -19.62
CA TYR A 13 43.97 14.34 -18.57
C TYR A 13 42.94 15.05 -17.68
N VAL A 14 43.15 16.33 -17.34
CA VAL A 14 42.17 17.12 -16.59
C VAL A 14 40.86 17.30 -17.37
N PHE A 15 40.92 17.57 -18.68
CA PHE A 15 39.74 17.65 -19.53
C PHE A 15 38.99 16.31 -19.65
N ILE A 16 39.71 15.19 -19.75
CA ILE A 16 39.11 13.86 -19.79
C ILE A 16 38.42 13.54 -18.46
N ILE A 17 39.06 13.83 -17.32
CA ILE A 17 38.48 13.60 -15.98
C ILE A 17 37.24 14.46 -15.78
N LEU A 18 37.27 15.75 -16.16
CA LEU A 18 36.10 16.63 -16.09
C LEU A 18 34.95 16.17 -16.98
N ALA A 19 35.23 15.68 -18.19
CA ALA A 19 34.21 15.15 -19.09
C ALA A 19 33.54 13.89 -18.53
N PHE A 20 34.32 12.96 -17.93
CA PHE A 20 33.77 11.77 -17.28
C PHE A 20 32.96 12.11 -16.01
N ALA A 21 33.37 13.12 -15.24
CA ALA A 21 32.62 13.57 -14.07
C ALA A 21 31.25 14.19 -14.44
N LEU A 22 31.17 14.91 -15.57
CA LEU A 22 29.93 15.52 -16.07
C LEU A 22 28.99 14.52 -16.76
N LEU A 23 29.54 13.44 -17.35
CA LEU A 23 28.74 12.36 -17.94
C LEU A 23 28.21 11.36 -16.89
N GLY A 24 28.83 11.29 -15.71
CA GLY A 24 28.43 10.39 -14.62
C GLY A 24 27.24 10.84 -13.77
N SER A 25 26.83 12.12 -13.84
CA SER A 25 25.73 12.66 -13.03
C SER A 25 24.33 12.44 -13.61
N ALA A 26 24.20 11.78 -14.77
CA ALA A 26 22.90 11.48 -15.40
C ALA A 26 22.26 10.16 -14.91
N CYS A 27 22.91 9.43 -14.00
CA CYS A 27 22.38 8.19 -13.41
C CYS A 27 21.97 8.40 -11.95
N GLY A 28 21.13 9.40 -11.69
CA GLY A 28 20.37 9.47 -10.44
C GLY A 28 19.11 8.64 -10.61
N SER A 29 18.99 7.53 -9.88
CA SER A 29 17.74 6.77 -9.80
C SER A 29 16.58 7.73 -9.53
N ARG A 30 15.52 7.66 -10.35
CA ARG A 30 14.32 8.48 -10.15
C ARG A 30 13.85 8.27 -8.71
N SER A 31 13.65 9.36 -7.99
CA SER A 31 13.01 9.33 -6.68
C SER A 31 11.63 8.71 -6.82
N ALA A 32 11.23 7.84 -5.88
CA ALA A 32 9.88 7.30 -5.81
C ALA A 32 8.81 8.40 -5.85
N LEU A 33 9.12 9.61 -5.34
CA LEU A 33 8.23 10.77 -5.43
C LEU A 33 8.03 11.27 -6.87
N GLN A 34 9.06 11.19 -7.72
CA GLN A 34 8.95 11.61 -9.12
C GLN A 34 8.06 10.62 -9.90
N GLU A 35 8.12 9.33 -9.56
CA GLU A 35 7.31 8.28 -10.17
C GLU A 35 5.84 8.31 -9.70
N LEU A 36 5.59 8.75 -8.45
CA LEU A 36 4.25 8.95 -7.90
C LEU A 36 3.55 10.19 -8.48
N ILE A 37 4.28 11.28 -8.71
CA ILE A 37 3.73 12.52 -9.30
C ILE A 37 3.39 12.31 -10.78
N GLU A 38 4.19 11.53 -11.51
CA GLU A 38 3.93 11.23 -12.92
C GLU A 38 2.73 10.28 -13.14
N THR A 39 2.27 9.57 -12.10
CA THR A 39 1.16 8.60 -12.18
C THR A 39 -0.17 9.08 -11.59
N ASP A 40 -0.32 10.38 -11.31
CA ASP A 40 -1.57 10.98 -10.80
C ASP A 40 -2.09 10.30 -9.51
N GLY A 41 -1.17 9.85 -8.64
CA GLY A 41 -1.52 9.15 -7.40
C GLY A 41 -2.13 7.76 -7.60
N ARG A 42 -2.06 7.18 -8.81
CA ARG A 42 -2.47 5.79 -9.02
C ARG A 42 -1.32 4.86 -8.70
N LEU A 43 -1.48 4.08 -7.63
CA LEU A 43 -0.62 2.95 -7.31
C LEU A 43 -0.53 2.02 -8.54
N HIS A 44 0.59 2.05 -9.26
CA HIS A 44 0.79 1.19 -10.42
C HIS A 44 1.05 -0.23 -9.93
N VAL A 45 -0.03 -1.00 -9.71
CA VAL A 45 0.11 -2.43 -9.44
C VAL A 45 0.64 -3.06 -10.72
N LYS A 46 1.85 -3.63 -10.65
CA LYS A 46 2.56 -4.24 -11.81
C LYS A 46 1.74 -5.31 -12.53
N GLN A 47 0.66 -5.78 -11.92
CA GLN A 47 -0.29 -6.72 -12.48
C GLN A 47 -1.68 -6.41 -11.91
N ASP A 48 -2.73 -6.42 -12.74
CA ASP A 48 -4.11 -6.34 -12.27
C ASP A 48 -4.45 -7.63 -11.49
N MET A 49 -4.18 -7.59 -10.19
CA MET A 49 -4.33 -8.76 -9.32
C MET A 49 -5.80 -9.16 -9.13
N CYS A 50 -6.75 -8.25 -9.38
CA CYS A 50 -8.18 -8.58 -9.36
C CYS A 50 -8.56 -9.53 -10.51
N GLN A 51 -7.84 -9.48 -11.63
CA GLN A 51 -7.99 -10.41 -12.75
C GLN A 51 -7.25 -11.74 -12.51
N ALA A 52 -6.07 -11.69 -11.88
CA ALA A 52 -5.25 -12.87 -11.62
C ALA A 52 -5.80 -13.76 -10.50
N ASN A 53 -6.38 -13.15 -9.46
CA ASN A 53 -7.05 -13.82 -8.34
C ASN A 53 -8.44 -13.20 -8.16
N PRO A 54 -9.49 -13.75 -8.80
CA PRO A 54 -10.84 -13.28 -8.54
C PRO A 54 -11.10 -13.38 -7.04
N LEU A 55 -11.68 -12.32 -6.46
CA LEU A 55 -12.05 -12.30 -5.05
C LEU A 55 -12.76 -13.63 -4.74
N PRO A 56 -12.35 -14.35 -3.68
CA PRO A 56 -13.04 -15.58 -3.33
C PRO A 56 -14.51 -15.22 -3.21
N THR A 57 -15.35 -15.84 -4.04
CA THR A 57 -16.80 -15.78 -3.88
C THR A 57 -17.07 -16.47 -2.56
N SER A 58 -17.07 -15.66 -1.50
CA SER A 58 -17.19 -16.13 -0.14
C SER A 58 -18.43 -16.99 -0.06
N LYS A 59 -18.25 -18.29 0.21
CA LYS A 59 -19.36 -19.16 0.61
C LYS A 59 -20.08 -18.60 1.84
N HIS A 60 -19.37 -17.79 2.64
CA HIS A 60 -19.87 -17.12 3.82
C HIS A 60 -20.51 -15.80 3.42
N LYS A 61 -21.84 -15.81 3.27
CA LYS A 61 -22.62 -14.59 3.16
C LYS A 61 -22.74 -13.99 4.56
N PHE A 62 -21.76 -13.19 4.96
CA PHE A 62 -21.68 -12.58 6.29
C PHE A 62 -22.98 -11.85 6.68
N LYS A 63 -23.67 -11.24 5.71
CA LYS A 63 -25.00 -10.65 5.95
C LYS A 63 -26.04 -11.68 6.41
N GLU A 64 -26.17 -12.81 5.72
CA GLU A 64 -27.16 -13.85 6.08
C GLU A 64 -26.86 -14.43 7.47
N LEU A 65 -25.58 -14.63 7.75
CA LEU A 65 -25.12 -15.05 9.07
C LEU A 65 -25.48 -14.02 10.14
N LEU A 66 -25.23 -12.73 9.88
CA LEU A 66 -25.57 -11.65 10.80
C LEU A 66 -27.09 -11.59 11.04
N ASP A 67 -27.90 -11.71 9.99
CA ASP A 67 -29.37 -11.72 10.08
C ASP A 67 -29.85 -12.91 10.94
N GLN A 68 -29.22 -14.09 10.83
CA GLN A 68 -29.52 -15.25 11.68
C GLN A 68 -29.15 -15.02 13.15
N VAL A 69 -28.01 -14.39 13.42
CA VAL A 69 -27.59 -14.08 14.79
C VAL A 69 -28.52 -13.02 15.40
N VAL A 70 -28.86 -11.98 14.64
CA VAL A 70 -29.71 -10.88 15.11
C VAL A 70 -31.16 -11.31 15.29
N SER A 71 -31.71 -12.17 14.41
CA SER A 71 -33.11 -12.63 14.53
C SER A 71 -33.39 -13.46 15.79
N LYS A 72 -32.37 -14.12 16.35
CA LYS A 72 -32.48 -14.91 17.58
C LYS A 72 -32.34 -14.08 18.85
N ARG A 73 -32.13 -12.77 18.72
CA ARG A 73 -31.72 -11.88 19.81
C ARG A 73 -32.82 -10.90 20.17
N LYS A 74 -32.90 -10.58 21.46
CA LYS A 74 -33.81 -9.53 21.94
C LYS A 74 -33.15 -8.16 21.79
N THR A 75 -33.98 -7.13 21.63
CA THR A 75 -33.52 -5.74 21.59
C THR A 75 -32.72 -5.40 22.84
N GLY A 76 -31.53 -4.83 22.66
CA GLY A 76 -30.65 -4.44 23.76
C GLY A 76 -29.61 -5.49 24.18
N GLU A 77 -29.64 -6.70 23.62
CA GLU A 77 -28.61 -7.71 23.90
C GLU A 77 -27.35 -7.51 23.03
N THR A 78 -26.16 -7.75 23.60
CA THR A 78 -24.84 -7.71 22.91
C THR A 78 -24.36 -9.09 22.51
N GLY A 79 -23.77 -9.23 21.32
CA GLY A 79 -23.55 -10.53 20.67
C GLY A 79 -22.18 -10.67 20.04
N VAL A 80 -21.74 -11.92 19.97
CA VAL A 80 -20.42 -12.31 19.49
C VAL A 80 -20.60 -13.46 18.51
N TYR A 81 -19.89 -13.41 17.40
CA TYR A 81 -19.78 -14.50 16.45
C TYR A 81 -18.30 -14.78 16.18
N ILE A 82 -17.92 -16.06 16.21
CA ILE A 82 -16.53 -16.48 16.01
C ILE A 82 -16.32 -16.75 14.52
N LEU A 83 -15.31 -16.10 13.94
CA LEU A 83 -14.85 -16.34 12.58
C LEU A 83 -13.65 -17.28 12.65
N GLU A 84 -13.85 -18.53 12.25
CA GLU A 84 -12.86 -19.60 12.46
C GLU A 84 -11.77 -19.63 11.38
N ASP A 85 -12.03 -19.07 10.20
CA ASP A 85 -11.11 -19.08 9.08
C ASP A 85 -10.75 -17.67 8.57
N GLY A 86 -9.55 -17.54 8.02
CA GLY A 86 -9.03 -16.27 7.53
C GLY A 86 -9.81 -15.71 6.34
N GLY A 87 -10.35 -16.55 5.47
CA GLY A 87 -11.11 -16.13 4.29
C GLY A 87 -12.46 -15.52 4.67
N GLY A 88 -13.22 -16.21 5.53
CA GLY A 88 -14.44 -15.69 6.13
C GLY A 88 -14.20 -14.40 6.90
N ALA A 89 -13.09 -14.32 7.64
CA ALA A 89 -12.72 -13.11 8.37
C ALA A 89 -12.38 -11.93 7.46
N LEU A 90 -11.65 -12.15 6.37
CA LEU A 90 -11.37 -11.11 5.37
C LEU A 90 -12.66 -10.63 4.69
N ALA A 91 -13.52 -11.55 4.27
CA ALA A 91 -14.80 -11.22 3.64
C ALA A 91 -15.74 -10.43 4.58
N ALA A 92 -15.81 -10.82 5.85
CA ALA A 92 -16.58 -10.12 6.88
C ALA A 92 -16.07 -8.69 7.09
N ARG A 93 -14.74 -8.50 7.23
CA ARG A 93 -14.13 -7.17 7.37
C ARG A 93 -14.38 -6.29 6.15
N GLY A 94 -14.28 -6.85 4.94
CA GLY A 94 -14.63 -6.14 3.71
C GLY A 94 -16.11 -5.74 3.68
N TRP A 95 -17.01 -6.63 4.09
CA TRP A 95 -18.44 -6.29 4.19
C TRP A 95 -18.69 -5.18 5.21
N LEU A 96 -18.13 -5.27 6.42
CA LEU A 96 -18.25 -4.24 7.46
C LEU A 96 -17.71 -2.88 6.98
N THR A 97 -16.57 -2.89 6.30
CA THR A 97 -15.95 -1.69 5.71
C THR A 97 -16.86 -1.04 4.66
N ARG A 98 -17.57 -1.82 3.86
CA ARG A 98 -18.57 -1.31 2.90
C ARG A 98 -19.82 -0.73 3.58
N GLN A 99 -20.22 -1.25 4.73
CA GLN A 99 -21.40 -0.79 5.47
C GLN A 99 -21.12 0.38 6.44
N ALA A 100 -19.85 0.66 6.74
CA ALA A 100 -19.46 1.75 7.64
C ALA A 100 -19.97 3.11 7.14
N LYS A 101 -20.47 3.93 8.07
CA LYS A 101 -21.08 5.24 7.80
C LYS A 101 -20.30 6.44 8.36
N GLU A 102 -19.60 6.28 9.48
CA GLU A 102 -19.01 7.40 10.21
C GLU A 102 -17.48 7.28 10.33
N SER A 103 -16.99 6.20 10.92
CA SER A 103 -15.56 5.96 11.05
C SER A 103 -15.18 4.49 11.00
N ILE A 104 -13.92 4.25 10.68
CA ILE A 104 -13.25 2.96 10.79
C ILE A 104 -11.92 3.18 11.52
N ASP A 105 -11.71 2.43 12.59
CA ASP A 105 -10.48 2.40 13.37
C ASP A 105 -9.84 1.03 13.22
N ILE A 106 -8.57 1.01 12.79
CA ILE A 106 -7.80 -0.22 12.63
C ILE A 106 -6.51 -0.09 13.41
N GLN A 107 -6.22 -1.10 14.21
CA GLN A 107 -4.93 -1.32 14.85
C GLN A 107 -4.39 -2.66 14.36
N TYR A 108 -3.18 -2.66 13.83
CA TYR A 108 -2.61 -3.86 13.23
C TYR A 108 -1.11 -3.98 13.49
N PHE A 109 -0.64 -5.21 13.67
CA PHE A 109 0.77 -5.48 13.91
C PHE A 109 1.60 -5.44 12.62
N ILE A 110 1.07 -5.93 11.48
CA ILE A 110 1.81 -6.00 10.20
C ILE A 110 0.88 -5.63 9.04
N PHE A 111 1.03 -4.46 8.44
CA PHE A 111 0.28 -4.12 7.23
C PHE A 111 1.20 -4.12 6.01
N SER A 112 1.05 -5.13 5.15
CA SER A 112 1.94 -5.42 4.03
C SER A 112 1.34 -5.04 2.67
N GLY A 113 2.19 -4.86 1.67
CA GLY A 113 1.80 -4.65 0.28
C GLY A 113 1.41 -5.91 -0.50
N ASP A 114 0.94 -6.95 0.19
CA ASP A 114 0.52 -8.21 -0.43
C ASP A 114 -0.93 -8.17 -0.93
N HIS A 115 -1.41 -9.28 -1.48
CA HIS A 115 -2.77 -9.37 -2.01
C HIS A 115 -3.85 -9.04 -0.97
N VAL A 116 -3.68 -9.45 0.29
CA VAL A 116 -4.67 -9.23 1.34
C VAL A 116 -4.63 -7.77 1.79
N GLY A 117 -3.42 -7.22 1.98
CA GLY A 117 -3.22 -5.81 2.33
C GLY A 117 -3.77 -4.87 1.27
N LEU A 118 -3.53 -5.15 -0.02
CA LEU A 118 -4.07 -4.36 -1.14
C LEU A 118 -5.60 -4.40 -1.21
N ILE A 119 -6.22 -5.58 -1.02
CA ILE A 119 -7.68 -5.70 -0.95
C ILE A 119 -8.24 -4.88 0.21
N ALA A 120 -7.63 -4.99 1.39
CA ALA A 120 -8.06 -4.24 2.57
C ALA A 120 -7.94 -2.72 2.33
N LEU A 121 -6.79 -2.27 1.82
CA LEU A 121 -6.54 -0.87 1.51
C LEU A 121 -7.53 -0.31 0.49
N GLN A 122 -7.83 -1.06 -0.58
CA GLN A 122 -8.81 -0.64 -1.58
C GLN A 122 -10.20 -0.41 -0.96
N GLU A 123 -10.66 -1.28 -0.08
CA GLU A 123 -11.96 -1.13 0.58
C GLU A 123 -11.96 0.06 1.56
N LEU A 124 -10.84 0.32 2.24
CA LEU A 124 -10.67 1.49 3.12
C LEU A 124 -10.67 2.79 2.34
N ILE A 125 -9.97 2.85 1.20
CA ILE A 125 -9.99 4.00 0.29
C ILE A 125 -11.43 4.25 -0.18
N LYS A 126 -12.15 3.22 -0.63
CA LYS A 126 -13.56 3.34 -1.02
C LYS A 126 -14.43 3.83 0.14
N ALA A 127 -14.14 3.45 1.38
CA ALA A 127 -14.86 3.97 2.55
C ALA A 127 -14.56 5.46 2.78
N SER A 128 -13.29 5.84 2.72
CA SER A 128 -12.85 7.23 2.83
C SER A 128 -13.50 8.13 1.77
N GLN A 129 -13.57 7.67 0.52
CA GLN A 129 -14.24 8.37 -0.58
C GLN A 129 -15.75 8.61 -0.34
N ARG A 130 -16.40 7.77 0.48
CA ARG A 130 -17.80 7.97 0.89
C ARG A 130 -17.94 8.95 2.08
N GLY A 131 -16.84 9.49 2.59
CA GLY A 131 -16.81 10.38 3.75
C GLY A 131 -16.60 9.69 5.10
N VAL A 132 -16.30 8.38 5.12
CA VAL A 132 -16.01 7.63 6.36
C VAL A 132 -14.62 8.02 6.86
N LYS A 133 -14.49 8.42 8.12
CA LYS A 133 -13.18 8.76 8.72
C LYS A 133 -12.39 7.49 9.04
N VAL A 134 -11.40 7.18 8.21
CA VAL A 134 -10.51 6.02 8.39
C VAL A 134 -9.27 6.43 9.19
N ARG A 135 -8.94 5.65 10.23
CA ARG A 135 -7.71 5.80 11.04
C ARG A 135 -7.03 4.43 11.14
N LEU A 136 -5.77 4.38 10.72
CA LEU A 136 -4.97 3.16 10.72
C LEU A 136 -3.72 3.38 11.60
N LEU A 137 -3.58 2.55 12.62
CA LEU A 137 -2.42 2.48 13.49
C LEU A 137 -1.69 1.16 13.22
N VAL A 138 -0.46 1.26 12.73
CA VAL A 138 0.40 0.11 12.44
C VAL A 138 1.65 0.18 13.31
N ASP A 139 2.12 -0.98 13.75
CA ASP A 139 3.39 -1.10 14.46
C ASP A 139 4.59 -0.77 13.55
N ASP A 140 5.60 -0.09 14.08
CA ASP A 140 6.80 0.40 13.36
C ASP A 140 7.99 -0.56 13.45
N LEU A 141 7.83 -1.72 14.09
CA LEU A 141 8.92 -2.67 14.33
C LEU A 141 9.42 -3.41 13.09
N LEU A 142 8.77 -3.26 11.93
CA LEU A 142 9.18 -3.90 10.66
C LEU A 142 9.76 -2.85 9.71
N HIS A 143 11.03 -2.53 9.92
CA HIS A 143 11.79 -1.48 9.23
C HIS A 143 12.19 -1.79 7.77
N ASP A 144 11.82 -2.95 7.21
CA ASP A 144 12.06 -3.27 5.80
C ASP A 144 10.77 -3.14 4.98
N GLY A 145 10.39 -1.89 4.73
CA GLY A 145 9.68 -1.47 3.53
C GLY A 145 8.32 -2.10 3.25
N ASP A 146 7.27 -1.57 3.87
CA ASP A 146 5.91 -1.60 3.28
C ASP A 146 5.06 -0.37 3.66
N ALA A 147 5.50 0.46 4.62
CA ALA A 147 4.77 1.66 5.05
C ALA A 147 4.46 2.67 3.93
N GLN A 148 5.21 2.63 2.82
CA GLN A 148 4.95 3.46 1.63
C GLN A 148 3.57 3.20 1.03
N ILE A 149 3.02 1.99 1.18
CA ILE A 149 1.67 1.68 0.70
C ILE A 149 0.59 2.50 1.42
N LEU A 150 0.88 2.97 2.64
CA LEU A 150 -0.04 3.77 3.45
C LEU A 150 0.05 5.27 3.15
N LEU A 151 1.02 5.68 2.32
CA LEU A 151 1.24 7.08 1.91
C LEU A 151 0.66 7.37 0.52
N ALA A 152 0.00 6.39 -0.10
CA ALA A 152 -0.61 6.50 -1.43
C ALA A 152 -1.93 7.29 -1.43
#